data_AF-A0A6I9ZT63-F1
#
_entry.id   AF-A0A6I9ZT63-F1
#
_cell.length_a   1.000
_cell.length_b   1.000
_cell.length_c   1.000
_cell.angle_alpha   90.00
_cell.angle_beta   90.00
_cell.angle_gamma   90.00
#
_symmetry.space_group_name_H-M   'P 1'
#
loop_
_entity.id
_entity.type
_entity.pdbx_description
1 polymer ?
#
loop_
_entity_poly.entity_id
_entity_poly.type
_entity_poly.pdbx_seq_one_letter_code
_entity_poly.pdbx_strand_id
1 'polypeptide(L)'
;MESSECENVSKEKGAFEEEEFEASGMDSLIDMPFATVDIQDECAITDVPHINLERSKENERISKNQIKKKKKKQKDYQPNYFLSIPITNKEITRGIKILQNAIIQQDKQLAKAMISDGSFHITLLVMQLLNEEEVNIGIGALLELKPFIEEILQGEQLILPFQGIDTFGNQVGFVKLAEGDHINPLLEIAETAKRTFQEKGILAGENRGFKPHLTFMKLSKAPWLRKKGVKKIDPEFYEKFISHRFGEEMVHRIDLCSMLKKKQSNGYYHCESSIVIGDKNGGEPDDAELVRLSKRLVENAVLKAVQQYLEETQNKSKPGDGSSVKTQEADRNGTDSDNNRK
;
A
#
# COMPACT_ATOMS: atom_id res chain seq x y z
N MET A 1 -10.55 84.59 11.40
CA MET A 1 -10.81 84.67 12.85
C MET A 1 -11.33 83.30 13.22
N GLU A 2 -10.40 82.44 13.64
CA GLU A 2 -10.22 82.04 15.06
C GLU A 2 -11.22 80.93 15.41
N SER A 3 -10.90 79.81 16.05
CA SER A 3 -9.67 79.10 16.42
C SER A 3 -10.16 78.03 17.43
N SER A 4 -9.58 76.81 17.39
CA SER A 4 -9.37 75.89 18.53
C SER A 4 -10.62 75.41 19.32
N GLU A 5 -10.74 74.16 19.77
CA GLU A 5 -9.77 73.37 20.52
C GLU A 5 -9.93 71.86 20.28
N CYS A 6 -8.79 71.19 20.46
CA CYS A 6 -8.58 69.76 20.40
C CYS A 6 -9.08 69.06 21.67
N GLU A 7 -9.56 67.82 21.54
CA GLU A 7 -9.29 66.79 22.54
C GLU A 7 -8.74 65.53 21.88
N ASN A 8 -7.76 64.98 22.57
CA ASN A 8 -6.71 64.11 22.08
C ASN A 8 -6.70 62.90 23.03
N VAL A 9 -6.99 61.69 22.56
CA VAL A 9 -6.65 60.46 23.32
C VAL A 9 -6.16 59.37 22.35
N SER A 10 -4.84 59.38 22.19
CA SER A 10 -3.93 58.23 22.34
C SER A 10 -4.15 56.99 21.48
N LYS A 11 -3.32 56.91 20.43
CA LYS A 11 -2.74 55.67 19.90
C LYS A 11 -1.90 55.02 20.99
N GLU A 12 -2.18 53.76 21.31
CA GLU A 12 -1.21 52.89 21.97
C GLU A 12 -0.76 51.82 20.97
N LYS A 13 0.48 51.99 20.50
CA LYS A 13 1.26 50.93 19.86
C LYS A 13 1.83 50.07 20.98
N GLY A 14 1.36 48.83 21.10
CA GLY A 14 2.04 47.78 21.85
C GLY A 14 2.73 46.85 20.86
N ALA A 15 4.05 46.98 20.75
CA ALA A 15 4.89 45.95 20.16
C ALA A 15 4.75 44.68 21.02
N PHE A 16 4.54 43.53 20.39
CA PHE A 16 4.85 42.26 21.00
C PHE A 16 5.85 41.56 20.10
N GLU A 17 6.98 41.28 20.74
CA GLU A 17 8.24 40.84 20.19
C GLU A 17 8.13 39.43 19.62
N GLU A 18 8.98 39.21 18.63
CA GLU A 18 9.31 37.94 18.03
C GLU A 18 9.98 37.05 19.10
N GLU A 19 9.30 35.97 19.50
CA GLU A 19 9.99 34.82 20.10
C GLU A 19 10.04 33.69 19.07
N GLU A 20 11.18 33.61 18.39
CA GLU A 20 11.65 32.41 17.73
C GLU A 20 11.78 31.28 18.76
N PHE A 21 10.95 30.24 18.65
CA PHE A 21 11.24 28.96 19.27
C PHE A 21 11.83 28.02 18.22
N GLU A 22 13.16 27.98 18.16
CA GLU A 22 13.90 26.85 17.62
C GLU A 22 13.56 25.60 18.44
N ALA A 23 12.92 24.63 17.80
CA ALA A 23 12.91 23.24 18.27
C ALA A 23 13.56 22.38 17.19
N SER A 24 14.89 22.39 17.22
CA SER A 24 15.71 21.35 16.60
C SER A 24 15.52 20.04 17.39
N GLY A 25 15.39 18.91 16.69
CA GLY A 25 15.47 17.60 17.33
C GLY A 25 14.61 16.49 16.74
N MET A 26 15.09 15.91 15.63
CA MET A 26 14.89 14.52 15.23
C MET A 26 13.48 14.08 14.79
N ASP A 27 13.23 14.34 13.51
CA ASP A 27 12.41 13.54 12.60
C ASP A 27 12.95 12.09 12.54
N SER A 28 12.34 11.14 13.25
CA SER A 28 12.37 9.70 12.91
C SER A 28 11.45 8.90 13.84
N LEU A 29 10.17 8.77 13.48
CA LEU A 29 9.35 7.68 14.01
C LEU A 29 8.61 7.01 12.85
N ILE A 30 9.19 5.87 12.48
CA ILE A 30 8.73 4.87 11.52
C ILE A 30 7.24 4.60 11.77
N ASP A 31 6.40 4.97 10.80
CA ASP A 31 4.98 4.60 10.73
C ASP A 31 4.94 3.06 10.57
N MET A 32 4.60 2.35 11.65
CA MET A 32 4.46 0.89 11.62
C MET A 32 3.22 0.48 10.81
N PRO A 33 3.30 -0.54 9.93
CA PRO A 33 2.16 -0.96 9.14
C PRO A 33 1.27 -1.90 9.98
N PHE A 34 -0.04 -1.73 9.81
CA PHE A 34 -1.13 -2.65 10.13
C PHE A 34 -0.83 -3.74 11.18
N ALA A 35 -1.21 -3.47 12.42
CA ALA A 35 -1.50 -4.55 13.35
C ALA A 35 -2.71 -5.32 12.80
N THR A 36 -2.48 -6.47 12.18
CA THR A 36 -3.50 -7.51 12.07
C THR A 36 -3.85 -7.90 13.50
N VAL A 37 -4.97 -7.37 14.01
CA VAL A 37 -5.52 -7.85 15.27
C VAL A 37 -6.03 -9.26 15.00
N ASP A 38 -5.35 -10.24 15.57
CA ASP A 38 -5.91 -11.56 15.82
C ASP A 38 -7.05 -11.35 16.82
N ILE A 39 -8.28 -11.34 16.32
CA ILE A 39 -9.47 -11.45 17.15
C ILE A 39 -9.69 -12.95 17.29
N GLN A 40 -9.17 -13.53 18.37
CA GLN A 40 -9.64 -14.82 18.86
C GLN A 40 -11.02 -14.59 19.48
N ASP A 41 -12.02 -15.24 18.92
CA ASP A 41 -13.37 -15.29 19.47
C ASP A 41 -13.36 -16.31 20.61
N GLU A 42 -13.29 -15.84 21.86
CA GLU A 42 -13.47 -16.67 23.05
C GLU A 42 -14.98 -16.90 23.27
N CYS A 43 -15.45 -18.09 22.92
CA CYS A 43 -16.66 -18.65 23.49
C CYS A 43 -16.52 -20.17 23.64
N ALA A 44 -16.09 -20.60 24.83
CA ALA A 44 -16.66 -21.75 25.54
C ALA A 44 -15.99 -21.87 26.92
N ILE A 45 -16.71 -21.40 27.94
CA ILE A 45 -16.45 -21.75 29.33
C ILE A 45 -16.92 -23.20 29.51
N THR A 46 -16.00 -24.09 29.88
CA THR A 46 -16.33 -25.28 30.68
C THR A 46 -15.21 -25.52 31.69
N ASP A 47 -15.61 -25.50 32.95
CA ASP A 47 -14.81 -25.71 34.15
C ASP A 47 -14.22 -27.13 34.29
N VAL A 48 -13.23 -27.24 35.19
CA VAL A 48 -12.81 -28.36 36.07
C VAL A 48 -11.35 -28.85 35.86
N PRO A 49 -10.57 -29.12 36.95
CA PRO A 49 -9.14 -28.76 37.02
C PRO A 49 -8.14 -29.91 37.28
N HIS A 50 -6.85 -29.52 37.32
CA HIS A 50 -5.63 -30.21 37.83
C HIS A 50 -5.03 -31.28 36.86
N ILE A 51 -3.72 -31.55 36.75
CA ILE A 51 -2.60 -31.68 37.71
C ILE A 51 -1.26 -31.52 36.93
N ASN A 52 -0.20 -31.02 37.57
CA ASN A 52 1.21 -31.02 37.10
C ASN A 52 1.72 -32.43 36.71
N LEU A 53 2.68 -32.57 35.78
CA LEU A 53 3.98 -33.25 36.03
C LEU A 53 4.92 -33.29 34.79
N GLU A 54 6.18 -32.90 35.05
CA GLU A 54 7.47 -33.38 34.50
C GLU A 54 7.92 -33.25 33.04
N ARG A 55 9.05 -32.54 32.94
CA ARG A 55 10.17 -32.71 32.02
C ARG A 55 10.74 -34.14 32.01
N SER A 56 11.00 -34.65 30.81
CA SER A 56 12.26 -35.30 30.39
C SER A 56 12.18 -35.54 28.87
N LYS A 57 12.96 -34.85 28.03
CA LYS A 57 14.34 -35.17 27.63
C LYS A 57 14.56 -36.67 27.37
N GLU A 58 14.15 -37.14 26.20
CA GLU A 58 14.91 -38.16 25.48
C GLU A 58 14.55 -38.16 23.99
N ASN A 59 15.49 -38.62 23.17
CA ASN A 59 15.43 -38.83 21.72
C ASN A 59 15.84 -37.65 20.85
N GLU A 60 17.04 -37.14 21.16
CA GLU A 60 17.95 -36.66 20.12
C GLU A 60 18.43 -37.84 19.27
N ARG A 61 18.33 -37.68 17.95
CA ARG A 61 18.95 -38.46 16.87
C ARG A 61 18.33 -39.82 16.54
N ILE A 62 17.46 -39.82 15.52
CA ILE A 62 17.57 -40.66 14.31
C ILE A 62 16.79 -39.99 13.17
N SER A 63 17.36 -40.04 11.96
CA SER A 63 16.83 -39.59 10.65
C SER A 63 17.00 -38.10 10.28
N LYS A 64 18.25 -37.69 10.11
CA LYS A 64 18.60 -36.80 8.99
C LYS A 64 18.27 -37.56 7.68
N ASN A 65 17.71 -36.85 6.71
CA ASN A 65 17.25 -37.33 5.39
C ASN A 65 15.81 -37.87 5.34
N GLN A 66 14.85 -37.00 5.62
CA GLN A 66 13.65 -36.95 4.78
C GLN A 66 13.42 -35.52 4.31
N ILE A 67 13.39 -35.39 2.99
CA ILE A 67 13.07 -34.22 2.19
C ILE A 67 11.73 -33.66 2.67
N LYS A 68 11.78 -32.71 3.61
CA LYS A 68 10.67 -31.79 3.80
C LYS A 68 10.91 -30.64 2.85
N LYS A 69 10.27 -30.70 1.68
CA LYS A 69 9.69 -29.51 1.04
C LYS A 69 8.80 -28.85 2.11
N LYS A 70 9.41 -28.16 3.08
CA LYS A 70 8.71 -27.25 3.96
C LYS A 70 8.23 -26.16 3.01
N LYS A 71 6.94 -26.16 2.70
CA LYS A 71 6.22 -24.92 2.38
C LYS A 71 6.78 -23.87 3.34
N LYS A 72 7.52 -22.90 2.82
CA LYS A 72 8.09 -21.80 3.59
C LYS A 72 6.91 -21.26 4.41
N LYS A 73 6.99 -21.37 5.73
CA LYS A 73 5.86 -21.04 6.61
C LYS A 73 5.43 -19.60 6.29
N GLN A 74 4.14 -19.39 6.21
CA GLN A 74 3.42 -18.11 6.08
C GLN A 74 3.63 -17.18 7.29
N LYS A 75 4.80 -17.23 7.94
CA LYS A 75 5.13 -16.58 9.21
C LYS A 75 5.75 -15.19 9.05
N ASP A 76 6.23 -14.86 7.85
CA ASP A 76 6.91 -13.58 7.56
C ASP A 76 6.10 -12.69 6.60
N TYR A 77 4.82 -13.02 6.36
CA TYR A 77 3.96 -12.19 5.52
C TYR A 77 3.51 -10.97 6.32
N GLN A 78 4.07 -9.82 6.00
CA GLN A 78 3.63 -8.52 6.46
C GLN A 78 3.48 -7.62 5.24
N PRO A 79 2.24 -7.20 4.90
CA PRO A 79 2.02 -6.30 3.79
C PRO A 79 2.76 -4.97 3.99
N ASN A 80 3.35 -4.46 2.92
CA ASN A 80 4.03 -3.16 2.88
C ASN A 80 3.60 -2.30 1.66
N TYR A 81 2.78 -2.85 0.77
CA TYR A 81 2.13 -2.16 -0.34
C TYR A 81 0.65 -2.53 -0.42
N PHE A 82 -0.14 -1.70 -1.09
CA PHE A 82 -1.55 -1.94 -1.32
C PHE A 82 -2.06 -1.21 -2.57
N LEU A 83 -3.15 -1.74 -3.15
CA LEU A 83 -3.96 -1.04 -4.12
C LEU A 83 -4.99 -0.17 -3.40
N SER A 84 -5.09 1.08 -3.83
CA SER A 84 -5.85 2.14 -3.18
C SER A 84 -6.81 2.78 -4.17
N ILE A 85 -8.09 2.90 -3.78
CA ILE A 85 -9.04 3.82 -4.42
C ILE A 85 -9.03 5.12 -3.59
N PRO A 86 -8.45 6.22 -4.09
CA PRO A 86 -8.44 7.50 -3.38
C PRO A 86 -9.84 8.07 -3.27
N ILE A 87 -10.13 8.77 -2.17
CA ILE A 87 -11.36 9.57 -2.04
C ILE A 87 -11.11 10.97 -2.59
N THR A 88 -11.72 11.29 -3.72
CA THR A 88 -11.58 12.57 -4.42
C THR A 88 -12.76 13.51 -4.17
N ASN A 89 -13.94 12.98 -3.86
CA ASN A 89 -15.13 13.78 -3.58
C ASN A 89 -14.95 14.59 -2.28
N LYS A 90 -14.95 15.92 -2.43
CA LYS A 90 -14.75 16.86 -1.32
C LYS A 90 -15.88 16.82 -0.30
N GLU A 91 -17.09 16.45 -0.69
CA GLU A 91 -18.20 16.28 0.23
C GLU A 91 -17.92 15.19 1.26
N ILE A 92 -17.43 14.03 0.81
CA ILE A 92 -17.05 12.91 1.67
C ILE A 92 -15.94 13.33 2.63
N THR A 93 -14.84 13.89 2.11
CA THR A 93 -13.70 14.30 2.95
C THR A 93 -14.11 15.34 3.99
N ARG A 94 -14.97 16.30 3.63
CA ARG A 94 -15.53 17.31 4.55
C ARG A 94 -16.44 16.68 5.60
N GLY A 95 -17.32 15.76 5.20
CA GLY A 95 -18.21 15.04 6.12
C GLY A 95 -17.43 14.24 7.16
N ILE A 96 -16.39 13.52 6.74
CA ILE A 96 -15.49 12.79 7.64
C ILE A 96 -14.74 13.75 8.55
N LYS A 97 -14.29 14.91 8.06
CA LYS A 97 -13.63 15.91 8.89
C LYS A 97 -14.55 16.44 10.00
N ILE A 98 -15.82 16.69 9.69
CA ILE A 98 -16.83 17.09 10.66
C ILE A 98 -17.02 16.00 11.72
N LEU A 99 -17.14 14.74 11.30
CA LEU A 99 -17.19 13.59 12.20
C LEU A 99 -15.97 13.53 13.13
N GLN A 100 -14.75 13.59 12.58
CA GLN A 100 -13.52 13.55 13.37
C GLN A 100 -13.47 14.69 14.39
N ASN A 101 -13.84 15.90 13.99
CA ASN A 101 -13.88 17.06 14.88
C ASN A 101 -14.91 16.88 16.01
N ALA A 102 -16.08 16.34 15.72
CA ALA A 102 -17.11 16.05 16.72
C ALA A 102 -16.65 15.01 17.75
N ILE A 103 -15.87 14.00 17.33
CA ILE A 103 -15.27 13.01 18.23
C ILE A 103 -14.18 13.66 19.10
N ILE A 104 -13.28 14.45 18.49
CA ILE A 104 -12.19 15.15 19.20
C ILE A 104 -12.73 16.14 20.23
N GLN A 105 -13.86 16.79 19.96
CA GLN A 105 -14.51 17.69 20.91
C GLN A 105 -14.99 16.97 22.17
N GLN A 106 -15.38 15.70 22.05
CA GLN A 106 -15.79 14.86 23.18
C GLN A 106 -14.57 14.32 23.95
N ASP A 107 -13.54 13.83 23.26
CA ASP A 107 -12.25 13.46 23.87
C ASP A 107 -11.06 13.90 23.00
N LYS A 108 -10.35 14.93 23.48
CA LYS A 108 -9.19 15.53 22.79
C LYS A 108 -8.04 14.54 22.61
N GLN A 109 -7.94 13.50 23.44
CA GLN A 109 -6.85 12.53 23.36
C GLN A 109 -6.90 11.72 22.05
N LEU A 110 -8.09 11.56 21.47
CA LEU A 110 -8.31 10.79 20.23
C LEU A 110 -7.75 11.46 18.98
N ALA A 111 -7.33 12.73 19.04
CA ALA A 111 -6.82 13.46 17.88
C ALA A 111 -5.67 12.74 17.15
N LYS A 112 -4.76 12.08 17.88
CA LYS A 112 -3.65 11.32 17.28
C LYS A 112 -4.06 9.97 16.68
N ALA A 113 -5.27 9.50 16.95
CA ALA A 113 -5.83 8.29 16.35
C ALA A 113 -6.51 8.58 15.00
N MET A 114 -6.78 9.85 14.66
CA MET A 114 -7.45 10.22 13.42
C MET A 114 -6.56 10.00 12.19
N ILE A 115 -7.18 9.55 11.11
CA ILE A 115 -6.54 9.47 9.79
C ILE A 115 -6.55 10.86 9.17
N SER A 116 -5.41 11.28 8.62
CA SER A 116 -5.30 12.58 7.95
C SER A 116 -6.17 12.63 6.69
N ASP A 117 -6.78 13.79 6.46
CA ASP A 117 -7.75 14.02 5.38
C ASP A 117 -7.18 13.65 4.00
N GLY A 118 -5.91 13.98 3.76
CA GLY A 118 -5.21 13.65 2.52
C GLY A 118 -4.94 12.15 2.29
N SER A 119 -5.26 11.28 3.25
CA SER A 119 -5.01 9.83 3.17
C SER A 119 -6.27 8.97 3.18
N PHE A 120 -7.45 9.58 3.01
CA PHE A 120 -8.69 8.82 2.87
C PHE A 120 -8.68 7.98 1.59
N HIS A 121 -8.94 6.69 1.74
CA HIS A 121 -8.93 5.71 0.65
C HIS A 121 -9.72 4.45 1.03
N ILE A 122 -10.07 3.66 0.02
CA ILE A 122 -10.46 2.26 0.15
C ILE A 122 -9.28 1.39 -0.23
N THR A 123 -8.86 0.51 0.68
CA THR A 123 -7.86 -0.51 0.37
C THR A 123 -8.52 -1.62 -0.43
N LEU A 124 -8.10 -1.82 -1.69
CA LEU A 124 -8.64 -2.86 -2.57
C LEU A 124 -7.91 -4.19 -2.41
N LEU A 125 -6.58 -4.15 -2.26
CA LEU A 125 -5.72 -5.32 -2.14
C LEU A 125 -4.47 -4.97 -1.35
N VAL A 126 -4.06 -5.80 -0.39
CA VAL A 126 -2.76 -5.67 0.29
C VAL A 126 -1.76 -6.68 -0.26
N MET A 127 -0.48 -6.33 -0.25
CA MET A 127 0.58 -7.18 -0.79
C MET A 127 1.94 -6.92 -0.14
N GLN A 128 2.86 -7.85 -0.35
CA GLN A 128 4.27 -7.72 0.07
C GLN A 128 5.16 -7.62 -1.17
N LEU A 129 5.91 -6.51 -1.28
CA LEU A 129 6.94 -6.27 -2.31
C LEU A 129 8.26 -5.95 -1.60
N LEU A 130 9.24 -6.84 -1.68
CA LEU A 130 10.45 -6.85 -0.84
C LEU A 130 11.64 -6.10 -1.45
N ASN A 131 11.64 -5.89 -2.77
CA ASN A 131 12.75 -5.29 -3.50
C ASN A 131 12.23 -4.51 -4.72
N GLU A 132 13.12 -3.79 -5.40
CA GLU A 132 12.78 -2.95 -6.56
C GLU A 132 12.25 -3.75 -7.75
N GLU A 133 12.71 -4.98 -7.94
CA GLU A 133 12.19 -5.87 -8.98
C GLU A 133 10.73 -6.23 -8.72
N GLU A 134 10.38 -6.64 -7.49
CA GLU A 134 9.00 -6.91 -7.10
C GLU A 134 8.10 -5.66 -7.18
N VAL A 135 8.64 -4.47 -6.88
CA VAL A 135 7.91 -3.20 -7.11
C VAL A 135 7.60 -3.01 -8.59
N ASN A 136 8.58 -3.22 -9.47
CA ASN A 136 8.39 -3.13 -10.92
C ASN A 136 7.39 -4.18 -11.45
N ILE A 137 7.42 -5.42 -10.91
CA ILE A 137 6.43 -6.46 -11.22
C ILE A 137 5.04 -6.02 -10.78
N GLY A 138 4.91 -5.43 -9.58
CA GLY A 138 3.64 -4.90 -9.07
C GLY A 138 3.08 -3.75 -9.93
N ILE A 139 3.94 -2.88 -10.45
CA ILE A 139 3.56 -1.84 -11.41
C ILE A 139 3.03 -2.49 -12.70
N GLY A 140 3.74 -3.48 -13.24
CA GLY A 140 3.30 -4.22 -14.43
C GLY A 140 1.94 -4.91 -14.21
N ALA A 141 1.75 -5.56 -13.06
CA ALA A 141 0.50 -6.21 -12.68
C ALA A 141 -0.67 -5.21 -12.57
N LEU A 142 -0.42 -4.00 -12.05
CA LEU A 142 -1.44 -2.95 -12.01
C LEU A 142 -1.85 -2.48 -13.42
N LEU A 143 -0.90 -2.33 -14.33
CA LEU A 143 -1.19 -1.96 -15.72
C LEU A 143 -2.00 -3.04 -16.45
N GLU A 144 -1.64 -4.31 -16.25
CA GLU A 144 -2.38 -5.46 -16.80
C GLU A 144 -3.77 -5.62 -16.18
N LEU A 145 -3.99 -5.12 -14.96
CA LEU A 145 -5.31 -5.15 -14.30
C LEU A 145 -6.33 -4.23 -14.98
N LYS A 146 -5.89 -3.11 -15.58
CA LYS A 146 -6.78 -2.11 -16.18
C LYS A 146 -7.82 -2.68 -17.17
N PRO A 147 -7.46 -3.44 -18.22
CA PRO A 147 -8.44 -3.96 -19.18
C PRO A 147 -9.46 -4.91 -18.52
N PHE A 148 -9.07 -5.68 -17.50
CA PHE A 148 -10.01 -6.53 -16.77
C PHE A 148 -11.03 -5.72 -15.98
N ILE A 149 -10.62 -4.58 -15.40
CA ILE A 149 -11.56 -3.67 -14.72
C ILE A 149 -12.54 -3.09 -15.73
N GLU A 150 -12.07 -2.65 -16.89
CA GLU A 150 -12.93 -2.11 -17.94
C GLU A 150 -13.93 -3.16 -18.46
N GLU A 151 -13.51 -4.42 -18.56
CA GLU A 151 -14.38 -5.55 -18.90
C GLU A 151 -15.44 -5.83 -17.82
N ILE A 152 -15.07 -5.83 -16.54
CA ILE A 152 -16.01 -6.00 -15.42
C ILE A 152 -17.05 -4.88 -15.41
N LEU A 153 -16.62 -3.64 -15.69
CA LEU A 153 -17.51 -2.47 -15.66
C LEU A 153 -18.32 -2.30 -16.93
N GLN A 154 -17.96 -2.93 -18.05
CA GLN A 154 -18.69 -2.88 -19.32
C GLN A 154 -19.00 -1.44 -19.82
N GLY A 155 -18.13 -0.49 -19.51
CA GLY A 155 -18.30 0.93 -19.85
C GLY A 155 -19.20 1.73 -18.89
N GLU A 156 -19.75 1.10 -17.85
CA GLU A 156 -20.48 1.75 -16.77
C GLU A 156 -19.54 2.37 -15.73
N GLN A 157 -20.04 3.38 -15.02
CA GLN A 157 -19.29 4.00 -13.93
C GLN A 157 -19.53 3.24 -12.61
N LEU A 158 -18.45 2.94 -11.89
CA LEU A 158 -18.54 2.39 -10.54
C LEU A 158 -18.65 3.52 -9.52
N ILE A 159 -19.82 3.65 -8.90
CA ILE A 159 -20.11 4.68 -7.88
C ILE A 159 -20.22 4.01 -6.51
N LEU A 160 -19.50 4.52 -5.52
CA LEU A 160 -19.40 3.98 -4.17
C LEU A 160 -20.11 4.91 -3.17
N PRO A 161 -21.36 4.64 -2.77
CA PRO A 161 -22.07 5.41 -1.76
C PRO A 161 -21.59 5.11 -0.34
N PHE A 162 -21.22 6.13 0.41
CA PHE A 162 -20.76 6.03 1.80
C PHE A 162 -21.84 6.50 2.78
N GLN A 163 -22.29 5.58 3.63
CA GLN A 163 -23.34 5.86 4.60
C GLN A 163 -23.16 5.10 5.91
N GLY A 164 -23.24 5.84 7.02
CA GLY A 164 -23.18 5.31 8.36
C GLY A 164 -21.78 4.89 8.78
N ILE A 165 -21.66 4.53 10.06
CA ILE A 165 -20.37 4.25 10.71
C ILE A 165 -20.42 2.85 11.31
N ASP A 166 -19.25 2.22 11.36
CA ASP A 166 -19.04 0.98 12.10
C ASP A 166 -17.58 0.87 12.56
N THR A 167 -17.25 -0.19 13.30
CA THR A 167 -15.91 -0.43 13.81
C THR A 167 -15.44 -1.88 13.64
N PHE A 168 -14.13 -2.07 13.45
CA PHE A 168 -13.52 -3.38 13.59
C PHE A 168 -12.96 -3.55 15.00
N GLY A 169 -13.60 -4.43 15.79
CA GLY A 169 -13.19 -4.75 17.16
C GLY A 169 -13.11 -3.53 18.07
N ASN A 170 -13.89 -2.48 17.79
CA ASN A 170 -13.80 -1.17 18.45
C ASN A 170 -12.37 -0.57 18.44
N GLN A 171 -11.52 -0.93 17.49
CA GLN A 171 -10.14 -0.41 17.36
C GLN A 171 -9.98 0.50 16.14
N VAL A 172 -10.73 0.24 15.08
CA VAL A 172 -10.71 0.97 13.82
C VAL A 172 -12.11 1.48 13.55
N GLY A 173 -12.29 2.79 13.43
CA GLY A 173 -13.55 3.42 13.07
C GLY A 173 -13.57 3.74 11.58
N PHE A 174 -14.63 3.33 10.89
CA PHE A 174 -14.76 3.53 9.45
C PHE A 174 -16.18 3.93 9.04
N VAL A 175 -16.28 4.65 7.93
CA VAL A 175 -17.54 4.89 7.22
C VAL A 175 -17.84 3.67 6.35
N LYS A 176 -19.07 3.17 6.42
CA LYS A 176 -19.50 1.99 5.67
C LYS A 176 -19.77 2.35 4.21
N LEU A 177 -19.46 1.40 3.32
CA LEU A 177 -20.04 1.37 1.99
C LEU A 177 -21.51 0.94 2.13
N ALA A 178 -22.44 1.68 1.55
CA ALA A 178 -23.86 1.32 1.58
C ALA A 178 -24.12 0.05 0.75
N GLU A 179 -25.22 -0.64 1.04
CA GLU A 179 -25.65 -1.79 0.25
C GLU A 179 -26.12 -1.35 -1.15
N GLY A 180 -25.90 -2.18 -2.16
CA GLY A 180 -26.34 -1.92 -3.53
C GLY A 180 -25.53 -2.68 -4.57
N ASP A 181 -25.89 -2.46 -5.84
CA ASP A 181 -25.35 -3.22 -6.98
C ASP A 181 -23.86 -2.98 -7.22
N HIS A 182 -23.32 -1.84 -6.75
CA HIS A 182 -21.89 -1.49 -6.81
C HIS A 182 -20.99 -2.45 -6.01
N ILE A 183 -21.53 -3.23 -5.08
CA ILE A 183 -20.75 -4.16 -4.26
C ILE A 183 -20.17 -5.29 -5.12
N ASN A 184 -20.97 -5.90 -5.99
CA ASN A 184 -20.54 -7.07 -6.75
C ASN A 184 -19.36 -6.76 -7.72
N PRO A 185 -19.43 -5.70 -8.55
CA PRO A 185 -18.29 -5.30 -9.38
C PRO A 185 -17.04 -4.96 -8.55
N LEU A 186 -17.20 -4.29 -7.40
CA LEU A 186 -16.07 -3.97 -6.53
C LEU A 186 -15.40 -5.23 -5.95
N LEU A 187 -16.17 -6.24 -5.54
CA LEU A 187 -15.66 -7.53 -5.09
C LEU A 187 -14.95 -8.28 -6.21
N GLU A 188 -15.53 -8.27 -7.42
CA GLU A 188 -14.95 -8.93 -8.59
C GLU A 188 -13.64 -8.27 -9.03
N ILE A 189 -13.55 -6.94 -8.98
CA ILE A 189 -12.32 -6.18 -9.19
C ILE A 189 -11.27 -6.57 -8.15
N ALA A 190 -11.64 -6.69 -6.87
CA ALA A 190 -10.70 -7.05 -5.81
C ALA A 190 -10.14 -8.47 -5.98
N GLU A 191 -11.00 -9.45 -6.32
CA GLU A 191 -10.56 -10.83 -6.54
C GLU A 191 -9.73 -10.96 -7.83
N THR A 192 -10.11 -10.24 -8.88
CA THR A 192 -9.33 -10.19 -10.13
C THR A 192 -7.96 -9.55 -9.89
N ALA A 193 -7.89 -8.44 -9.15
CA ALA A 193 -6.63 -7.82 -8.74
C ALA A 193 -5.75 -8.81 -7.96
N LYS A 194 -6.33 -9.51 -6.98
CA LYS A 194 -5.61 -10.52 -6.20
C LYS A 194 -5.04 -11.62 -7.12
N ARG A 195 -5.85 -12.15 -8.04
CA ARG A 195 -5.42 -13.18 -9.00
C ARG A 195 -4.30 -12.67 -9.90
N THR A 196 -4.46 -11.50 -10.54
CA THR A 196 -3.46 -10.91 -11.43
C THR A 196 -2.11 -10.72 -10.73
N PHE A 197 -2.11 -10.23 -9.49
CA PHE A 197 -0.86 -10.06 -8.72
C PHE A 197 -0.25 -11.40 -8.31
N GLN A 198 -1.06 -12.37 -7.87
CA GLN A 198 -0.57 -13.71 -7.48
C GLN A 198 0.02 -14.50 -8.68
N GLU A 199 -0.56 -14.36 -9.88
CA GLU A 199 -0.04 -14.98 -11.11
C GLU A 199 1.34 -14.44 -11.50
N LYS A 200 1.67 -13.20 -11.10
CA LYS A 200 3.01 -12.63 -11.25
C LYS A 200 3.99 -13.01 -10.12
N GLY A 201 3.57 -13.91 -9.21
CA GLY A 201 4.38 -14.38 -8.10
C GLY A 201 4.39 -13.46 -6.88
N ILE A 202 3.55 -12.42 -6.83
CA ILE A 202 3.46 -11.51 -5.69
C ILE A 202 2.61 -12.14 -4.58
N LEU A 203 3.09 -12.06 -3.34
CA LEU A 203 2.31 -12.42 -2.16
C LEU A 203 1.25 -11.33 -1.92
N ALA A 204 0.05 -11.53 -2.46
CA ALA A 204 -1.07 -10.60 -2.36
C ALA A 204 -2.31 -11.23 -1.72
N GLY A 205 -3.09 -10.40 -1.02
CA GLY A 205 -4.35 -10.75 -0.37
C GLY A 205 -4.19 -11.28 1.06
N GLU A 206 -5.31 -11.30 1.77
CA GLU A 206 -5.44 -11.88 3.11
C GLU A 206 -6.36 -13.11 3.07
N ASN A 207 -6.30 -13.94 4.10
CA ASN A 207 -7.22 -15.07 4.26
C ASN A 207 -8.65 -14.62 4.61
N ARG A 208 -8.82 -13.38 5.08
CA ARG A 208 -10.12 -12.81 5.44
C ARG A 208 -10.81 -12.31 4.18
N GLY A 209 -12.15 -12.44 4.14
CA GLY A 209 -12.95 -11.89 3.05
C GLY A 209 -12.78 -10.38 2.92
N PHE A 210 -12.73 -9.89 1.69
CA PHE A 210 -12.62 -8.46 1.41
C PHE A 210 -13.87 -7.71 1.91
N LYS A 211 -13.64 -6.71 2.77
CA LYS A 211 -14.69 -5.83 3.31
C LYS A 211 -14.30 -4.38 3.03
N PRO A 212 -14.84 -3.74 1.97
CA PRO A 212 -14.51 -2.36 1.64
C PRO A 212 -14.99 -1.41 2.74
N HIS A 213 -14.12 -0.53 3.20
CA HIS A 213 -14.41 0.40 4.29
C HIS A 213 -13.54 1.65 4.19
N LEU A 214 -14.08 2.81 4.58
CA LEU A 214 -13.38 4.08 4.56
C LEU A 214 -12.93 4.48 5.97
N THR A 215 -11.68 4.20 6.31
CA THR A 215 -11.20 4.42 7.69
C THR A 215 -11.00 5.90 8.00
N PHE A 216 -11.58 6.36 9.12
CA PHE A 216 -11.35 7.72 9.63
C PHE A 216 -10.52 7.76 10.92
N MET A 217 -10.42 6.65 11.67
CA MET A 217 -9.56 6.57 12.85
C MET A 217 -9.05 5.15 13.15
N LYS A 218 -7.86 5.04 13.75
CA LYS A 218 -7.26 3.80 14.24
C LYS A 218 -6.56 4.02 15.58
N LEU A 219 -6.97 3.31 16.63
CA LEU A 219 -6.33 3.41 17.96
C LEU A 219 -4.86 2.93 17.93
N SER A 220 -4.49 2.06 16.99
CA SER A 220 -3.11 1.61 16.80
C SER A 220 -2.13 2.74 16.45
N LYS A 221 -2.61 3.86 15.88
CA LYS A 221 -1.77 5.05 15.62
C LYS A 221 -1.41 5.83 16.89
N ALA A 222 -2.11 5.56 17.99
CA ALA A 222 -1.90 6.24 19.26
C ALA A 222 -1.80 5.20 20.41
N PRO A 223 -0.75 4.35 20.42
CA PRO A 223 -0.65 3.22 21.34
C PRO A 223 -0.61 3.63 22.82
N TRP A 224 -0.19 4.88 23.10
CA TRP A 224 -0.20 5.47 24.44
C TRP A 224 -1.62 5.63 25.04
N LEU A 225 -2.66 5.73 24.20
CA LEU A 225 -4.06 5.83 24.64
C LEU A 225 -4.51 4.65 25.49
N ARG A 226 -4.04 3.43 25.15
CA ARG A 226 -4.35 2.23 25.95
C ARG A 226 -3.84 2.35 27.39
N LYS A 227 -2.69 2.98 27.59
CA LYS A 227 -2.10 3.22 28.93
C LYS A 227 -2.89 4.27 29.72
N LYS A 228 -3.65 5.13 29.03
CA LYS A 228 -4.52 6.15 29.61
C LYS A 228 -5.98 5.70 29.78
N GLY A 229 -6.27 4.42 29.61
CA GLY A 229 -7.61 3.85 29.80
C GLY A 229 -8.47 3.78 28.54
N VAL A 230 -8.06 4.43 27.44
CA VAL A 230 -8.80 4.39 26.17
C VAL A 230 -8.43 3.10 25.42
N LYS A 231 -9.18 2.03 25.69
CA LYS A 231 -8.95 0.70 25.10
C LYS A 231 -9.82 0.41 23.87
N LYS A 232 -10.93 1.10 23.71
CA LYS A 232 -11.94 0.88 22.65
C LYS A 232 -12.50 2.22 22.20
N ILE A 233 -12.99 2.28 20.97
CA ILE A 233 -13.77 3.41 20.46
C ILE A 233 -15.20 3.24 21.00
N ASP A 234 -15.63 4.20 21.81
CA ASP A 234 -16.98 4.24 22.35
C ASP A 234 -17.99 4.60 21.24
N PRO A 235 -19.07 3.82 21.04
CA PRO A 235 -20.13 4.15 20.09
C PRO A 235 -20.79 5.51 20.30
N GLU A 236 -20.85 6.00 21.54
CA GLU A 236 -21.44 7.32 21.85
C GLU A 236 -20.75 8.44 21.08
N PHE A 237 -19.44 8.31 20.80
CA PHE A 237 -18.68 9.34 20.10
C PHE A 237 -19.19 9.64 18.70
N TYR A 238 -19.80 8.67 18.02
CA TYR A 238 -20.25 8.78 16.64
C TYR A 238 -21.74 8.49 16.45
N GLU A 239 -22.53 8.43 17.53
CA GLU A 239 -23.96 8.13 17.50
C GLU A 239 -24.73 9.03 16.51
N LYS A 240 -24.43 10.35 16.51
CA LYS A 240 -25.05 11.34 15.62
C LYS A 240 -24.80 11.09 14.13
N PHE A 241 -23.86 10.23 13.79
CA PHE A 241 -23.43 9.96 12.42
C PHE A 241 -23.72 8.52 11.98
N ILE A 242 -24.38 7.70 12.81
CA ILE A 242 -24.57 6.26 12.56
C ILE A 242 -25.33 5.95 11.26
N SER A 243 -26.20 6.86 10.82
CA SER A 243 -26.98 6.79 9.58
C SER A 243 -26.65 7.90 8.57
N HIS A 244 -25.65 8.74 8.86
CA HIS A 244 -25.30 9.89 8.04
C HIS A 244 -24.82 9.47 6.66
N ARG A 245 -25.31 10.14 5.61
CA ARG A 245 -24.84 9.98 4.23
C ARG A 245 -23.66 10.92 4.00
N PHE A 246 -22.48 10.36 3.76
CA PHE A 246 -21.24 11.13 3.56
C PHE A 246 -21.05 11.56 2.11
N GLY A 247 -21.69 10.87 1.16
CA GLY A 247 -21.60 11.16 -0.27
C GLY A 247 -21.26 9.91 -1.08
N GLU A 248 -20.91 10.12 -2.35
CA GLU A 248 -20.65 9.07 -3.32
C GLU A 248 -19.30 9.30 -4.01
N GLU A 249 -18.47 8.26 -4.09
CA GLU A 249 -17.17 8.32 -4.77
C GLU A 249 -17.26 7.60 -6.11
N MET A 250 -16.98 8.29 -7.20
CA MET A 250 -16.81 7.66 -8.51
C MET A 250 -15.40 7.06 -8.60
N VAL A 251 -15.30 5.75 -8.83
CA VAL A 251 -14.00 5.09 -8.99
C VAL A 251 -13.40 5.47 -10.33
N HIS A 252 -12.44 6.40 -10.29
CA HIS A 252 -11.74 6.89 -11.48
C HIS A 252 -10.26 6.47 -11.51
N ARG A 253 -9.66 6.17 -10.36
CA ARG A 253 -8.23 5.84 -10.27
C ARG A 253 -7.96 4.74 -9.27
N ILE A 254 -7.00 3.88 -9.56
CA ILE A 254 -6.42 2.92 -8.60
C ILE A 254 -4.92 3.16 -8.53
N ASP A 255 -4.41 3.30 -7.30
CA ASP A 255 -3.01 3.60 -7.02
C ASP A 255 -2.33 2.39 -6.37
N LEU A 256 -1.11 2.04 -6.82
CA LEU A 256 -0.20 1.16 -6.08
C LEU A 256 0.58 2.01 -5.07
N CYS A 257 0.22 1.88 -3.80
CA CYS A 257 0.74 2.71 -2.71
C CYS A 257 1.69 1.94 -1.80
N SER A 258 2.74 2.62 -1.33
CA SER A 258 3.59 2.14 -0.24
C SER A 258 2.98 2.50 1.12
N MET A 259 3.02 1.56 2.06
CA MET A 259 2.61 1.79 3.45
C MET A 259 3.69 2.52 4.27
N LEU A 260 4.97 2.40 3.86
CA LEU A 260 6.12 2.75 4.69
C LEU A 260 6.91 3.95 4.17
N LYS A 261 6.86 4.22 2.86
CA LYS A 261 7.54 5.39 2.27
C LYS A 261 6.87 6.69 2.74
N LYS A 262 7.65 7.77 2.77
CA LYS A 262 7.18 9.10 3.12
C LYS A 262 5.99 9.50 2.24
N LYS A 263 4.91 9.94 2.89
CA LYS A 263 3.71 10.48 2.23
C LYS A 263 4.06 11.67 1.33
N GLN A 264 3.21 11.89 0.33
CA GLN A 264 3.27 13.05 -0.55
C GLN A 264 2.96 14.35 0.22
N SER A 265 3.26 15.50 -0.38
CA SER A 265 3.03 16.82 0.22
C SER A 265 1.56 17.09 0.55
N ASN A 266 0.62 16.50 -0.21
CA ASN A 266 -0.81 16.57 0.05
C ASN A 266 -1.31 15.62 1.17
N GLY A 267 -0.41 14.82 1.77
CA GLY A 267 -0.72 13.85 2.81
C GLY A 267 -1.19 12.47 2.31
N TYR A 268 -1.28 12.26 1.00
CA TYR A 268 -1.59 10.96 0.41
C TYR A 268 -0.37 10.02 0.44
N TYR A 269 -0.61 8.73 0.29
CA TYR A 269 0.45 7.72 0.29
C TYR A 269 1.44 7.92 -0.87
N HIS A 270 2.68 7.50 -0.70
CA HIS A 270 3.62 7.41 -1.81
C HIS A 270 3.08 6.43 -2.85
N CYS A 271 2.99 6.87 -4.10
CA CYS A 271 2.45 6.06 -5.20
C CYS A 271 3.58 5.65 -6.14
N GLU A 272 3.71 4.34 -6.38
CA GLU A 272 4.66 3.80 -7.36
C GLU A 272 4.11 3.98 -8.79
N SER A 273 2.81 3.70 -8.95
CA SER A 273 2.07 3.80 -10.20
C SER A 273 0.58 3.96 -9.94
N SER A 274 -0.15 4.38 -10.96
CA SER A 274 -1.60 4.57 -10.96
C SER A 274 -2.18 4.14 -12.30
N ILE A 275 -3.43 3.68 -12.29
CA ILE A 275 -4.24 3.49 -13.51
C ILE A 275 -5.52 4.32 -13.40
N VAL A 276 -5.95 4.87 -14.53
CA VAL A 276 -7.21 5.60 -14.68
C VAL A 276 -8.25 4.71 -15.34
N ILE A 277 -9.48 4.73 -14.82
CA ILE A 277 -10.63 3.92 -15.22
C ILE A 277 -11.73 4.85 -15.75
N GLY A 278 -12.39 4.45 -16.84
CA GLY A 278 -13.58 5.14 -17.36
C GLY A 278 -13.32 6.19 -18.44
N ASP A 279 -12.08 6.35 -18.89
CA ASP A 279 -11.78 7.15 -20.08
C ASP A 279 -12.20 6.37 -21.33
N LYS A 280 -13.39 6.68 -21.86
CA LYS A 280 -13.83 6.19 -23.17
C LYS A 280 -12.79 6.61 -24.21
N ASN A 281 -12.03 5.65 -24.75
CA ASN A 281 -11.25 5.68 -25.99
C ASN A 281 -10.80 7.08 -26.48
N GLY A 282 -9.51 7.41 -26.34
CA GLY A 282 -8.84 8.34 -27.26
C GLY A 282 -8.09 9.54 -26.69
N GLY A 283 -7.80 9.61 -25.39
CA GLY A 283 -6.74 10.49 -24.90
C GLY A 283 -5.40 9.77 -25.08
N GLU A 284 -4.52 10.28 -25.95
CA GLU A 284 -3.09 9.96 -25.85
C GLU A 284 -2.69 10.10 -24.38
N PRO A 285 -1.96 9.12 -23.80
CA PRO A 285 -1.38 9.34 -22.47
C PRO A 285 -0.64 10.67 -22.51
N ASP A 286 -0.94 11.57 -21.56
CA ASP A 286 -0.31 12.89 -21.50
C ASP A 286 1.20 12.72 -21.70
N ASP A 287 1.82 13.58 -22.50
CA ASP A 287 3.25 13.48 -22.86
C ASP A 287 4.12 13.29 -21.60
N ALA A 288 3.71 13.88 -20.48
CA ALA A 288 4.36 13.71 -19.19
C ALA A 288 4.32 12.26 -18.65
N GLU A 289 3.22 11.54 -18.82
CA GLU A 289 3.11 10.12 -18.44
C GLU A 289 3.89 9.22 -19.40
N LEU A 290 3.82 9.47 -20.72
CA LEU A 290 4.63 8.76 -21.71
C LEU A 290 6.13 8.92 -21.47
N VAL A 291 6.57 10.14 -21.15
CA VAL A 291 7.98 10.42 -20.84
C VAL A 291 8.39 9.73 -19.54
N ARG A 292 7.52 9.70 -18.52
CA ARG A 292 7.80 8.97 -17.26
C ARG A 292 7.86 7.45 -17.48
N LEU A 293 6.93 6.89 -18.24
CA LEU A 293 6.88 5.47 -18.56
C LEU A 293 8.08 5.04 -19.41
N SER A 294 8.39 5.78 -20.48
CA SER A 294 9.54 5.52 -21.35
C SER A 294 10.85 5.62 -20.58
N LYS A 295 11.02 6.65 -19.74
CA LYS A 295 12.19 6.79 -18.87
C LYS A 295 12.35 5.58 -17.95
N ARG A 296 11.28 5.16 -17.26
CA ARG A 296 11.31 3.97 -16.37
C ARG A 296 11.61 2.68 -17.13
N LEU A 297 11.05 2.49 -18.32
CA LEU A 297 11.31 1.30 -19.14
C LEU A 297 12.77 1.25 -19.59
N VAL A 298 13.34 2.38 -20.00
CA VAL A 298 14.75 2.48 -20.37
C VAL A 298 15.65 2.24 -19.16
N GLU A 299 15.36 2.87 -18.01
CA GLU A 299 16.11 2.65 -16.77
C GLU A 299 16.09 1.17 -16.36
N ASN A 300 14.93 0.51 -16.40
CA ASN A 300 14.81 -0.92 -16.10
C ASN A 300 15.58 -1.80 -17.10
N ALA A 301 15.53 -1.49 -18.39
CA ALA A 301 16.28 -2.23 -19.41
C ALA A 301 17.80 -2.10 -19.20
N VAL A 302 18.27 -0.88 -18.89
CA VAL A 302 19.68 -0.62 -18.58
C VAL A 302 20.11 -1.36 -17.33
N LEU A 303 19.31 -1.32 -16.25
CA LEU A 303 19.61 -2.07 -15.03
C LEU A 303 19.74 -3.57 -15.29
N LYS A 304 18.82 -4.16 -16.06
CA LYS A 304 18.89 -5.57 -16.45
C LYS A 304 20.14 -5.88 -17.28
N ALA A 305 20.48 -5.01 -18.24
CA ALA A 305 21.68 -5.20 -19.06
C ALA A 305 22.98 -5.11 -18.24
N VAL A 306 23.06 -4.17 -17.29
CA VAL A 306 24.21 -4.03 -16.38
C VAL A 306 24.32 -5.25 -15.46
N GLN A 307 23.20 -5.72 -14.92
CA GLN A 307 23.16 -6.92 -14.07
C GLN A 307 23.64 -8.15 -14.85
N GLN A 308 23.13 -8.35 -16.07
CA GLN A 308 23.54 -9.44 -16.94
C GLN A 308 25.04 -9.37 -17.26
N TYR A 309 25.57 -8.19 -17.57
CA TYR A 309 27.00 -8.00 -17.82
C TYR A 309 27.87 -8.36 -16.60
N LEU A 310 27.44 -7.96 -15.39
CA LEU A 310 28.13 -8.31 -14.15
C LEU A 310 28.13 -9.82 -13.90
N GLU A 311 27.02 -10.50 -14.15
CA GLU A 311 26.92 -11.96 -14.02
C GLU A 311 27.82 -12.68 -15.04
N GLU A 312 27.85 -12.23 -16.29
CA GLU A 312 28.68 -12.83 -17.34
C GLU A 312 30.19 -12.60 -17.11
N THR A 313 30.57 -11.44 -16.57
CA THR A 313 31.99 -11.10 -16.31
C THR A 313 32.54 -11.74 -15.03
N GLN A 314 31.71 -11.92 -13.98
CA GLN A 314 32.14 -12.61 -12.76
C GLN A 314 32.10 -14.15 -12.89
N ASN A 315 31.23 -14.72 -13.72
CA ASN A 315 31.21 -16.17 -13.96
C ASN A 315 32.34 -16.65 -14.88
N LYS A 316 32.97 -15.75 -15.66
CA LYS A 316 34.14 -16.08 -16.50
C LYS A 316 35.48 -16.12 -15.76
N SER A 317 35.55 -15.77 -14.48
CA SER A 317 36.80 -15.77 -13.71
C SER A 317 37.09 -17.06 -12.93
N LYS A 318 36.47 -18.20 -13.27
CA LYS A 318 36.96 -19.53 -12.85
C LYS A 318 37.67 -20.23 -14.01
N PRO A 319 39.01 -20.36 -13.98
CA PRO A 319 39.74 -21.13 -14.97
C PRO A 319 39.46 -22.63 -14.76
N GLY A 320 38.76 -23.23 -15.72
CA GLY A 320 38.63 -24.66 -15.88
C GLY A 320 39.70 -25.16 -16.85
N ASP A 321 40.46 -26.13 -16.38
CA ASP A 321 41.70 -26.68 -16.89
C ASP A 321 41.65 -27.12 -18.38
N GLY A 322 42.72 -26.83 -19.10
CA GLY A 322 42.89 -27.16 -20.50
C GLY A 322 43.42 -28.59 -20.69
N SER A 323 42.78 -29.34 -21.59
CA SER A 323 43.39 -30.53 -22.19
C SER A 323 43.86 -30.18 -23.60
N SER A 324 45.16 -30.27 -23.78
CA SER A 324 45.91 -30.19 -25.03
C SER A 324 45.59 -31.33 -26.01
N VAL A 325 45.84 -31.13 -27.32
CA VAL A 325 46.71 -31.98 -28.17
C VAL A 325 46.72 -31.50 -29.65
N LYS A 326 47.94 -31.14 -30.08
CA LYS A 326 48.65 -31.28 -31.39
C LYS A 326 48.13 -30.75 -32.74
N THR A 327 48.84 -29.70 -33.19
CA THR A 327 49.65 -29.52 -34.42
C THR A 327 49.64 -30.58 -35.55
N GLN A 328 49.45 -30.13 -36.80
CA GLN A 328 50.44 -30.26 -37.89
C GLN A 328 50.14 -29.36 -39.11
N GLU A 329 51.17 -28.68 -39.60
CA GLU A 329 51.26 -27.87 -40.83
C GLU A 329 51.24 -28.72 -42.11
N ALA A 330 50.82 -28.13 -43.23
CA ALA A 330 51.63 -28.06 -44.47
C ALA A 330 50.94 -27.22 -45.57
N ASP A 331 51.65 -26.20 -46.04
CA ASP A 331 51.43 -25.46 -47.29
C ASP A 331 51.45 -26.38 -48.53
N ARG A 332 50.67 -26.02 -49.57
CA ARG A 332 51.18 -25.68 -50.92
C ARG A 332 50.06 -25.44 -51.95
N ASN A 333 50.22 -24.33 -52.68
CA ASN A 333 49.56 -24.00 -53.94
C ASN A 333 49.78 -25.08 -55.03
N GLY A 334 48.76 -25.31 -55.85
CA GLY A 334 48.83 -26.09 -57.09
C GLY A 334 47.57 -25.92 -57.93
N THR A 335 47.75 -25.38 -59.12
CA THR A 335 46.79 -24.99 -60.18
C THR A 335 45.98 -26.14 -60.78
N ASP A 336 44.83 -25.74 -61.34
CA ASP A 336 44.08 -26.29 -62.50
C ASP A 336 43.85 -27.80 -62.65
N SER A 337 42.58 -28.19 -62.73
CA SER A 337 42.01 -28.73 -63.98
C SER A 337 40.53 -29.11 -63.83
N ASP A 338 39.82 -28.87 -64.92
CA ASP A 338 38.44 -29.20 -65.24
C ASP A 338 37.99 -30.62 -64.84
N ASN A 339 36.70 -30.75 -64.45
CA ASN A 339 35.72 -31.53 -65.23
C ASN A 339 34.32 -31.54 -64.57
N ASN A 340 33.39 -30.85 -65.21
CA ASN A 340 32.22 -31.43 -65.87
C ASN A 340 31.40 -32.51 -65.10
N ARG A 341 30.18 -32.17 -64.65
CA ARG A 341 28.93 -32.69 -65.26
C ARG A 341 27.66 -32.21 -64.54
N LYS A 342 26.81 -31.58 -65.37
CA LYS A 342 25.34 -31.63 -65.45
C LYS A 342 24.49 -31.43 -64.20
#